data_AF-A0A0W0TAE7-F1
#
_entry.id   AF-A0A0W0TAE7-F1
#
_cell.length_a   1.000
_cell.length_b   1.000
_cell.length_c   1.000
_cell.angle_alpha   90.00
_cell.angle_beta   90.00
_cell.angle_gamma   90.00
#
_symmetry.space_group_name_H-M   'P 1'
#
loop_
_entity.id
_entity.type
_entity.pdbx_description
1 polymer ?
#
loop_
_entity_poly.entity_id
_entity_poly.type
_entity_poly.pdbx_seq_one_letter_code
_entity_poly.pdbx_strand_id
1 'polypeptide(L)'
;MFLIKLILMSMIVFLPFNSMAAIMANNPELNAAVLNAVVQVMKECYEVRHLSGTHLAKCTLDIMHQSEFYNPGNYRVFLTGDVPGNSTLVISNESGYVLTCAVSANQKLRVSNCISNQKYPLTKGQELSITPP
;
A
#
# COMPACT_ATOMS: atom_id res chain seq x y z
N MET A 1 16.08 -60.18 20.63
CA MET A 1 15.40 -60.23 19.32
C MET A 1 14.51 -59.01 19.18
N PHE A 2 14.83 -58.20 18.18
CA PHE A 2 13.99 -57.25 17.44
C PHE A 2 13.36 -56.03 18.16
N LEU A 3 14.11 -54.92 18.03
CA LEU A 3 13.63 -53.55 17.95
C LEU A 3 12.48 -53.40 16.95
N ILE A 4 11.37 -52.79 17.39
CA ILE A 4 10.31 -52.29 16.51
C ILE A 4 10.74 -50.91 16.01
N LYS A 5 11.17 -50.85 14.75
CA LYS A 5 11.39 -49.60 13.99
C LYS A 5 10.03 -49.03 13.58
N LEU A 6 9.57 -47.98 14.26
CA LEU A 6 8.51 -47.10 13.78
C LEU A 6 9.14 -46.04 12.87
N ILE A 7 9.11 -46.28 11.56
CA ILE A 7 9.43 -45.25 10.56
C ILE A 7 8.13 -44.48 10.33
N LEU A 8 7.92 -43.40 11.08
CA LEU A 8 6.96 -42.37 10.71
C LEU A 8 7.53 -41.63 9.50
N MET A 9 7.02 -41.96 8.32
CA MET A 9 7.11 -41.13 7.12
C MET A 9 6.49 -39.76 7.42
N SER A 10 7.33 -38.80 7.81
CA SER A 10 6.98 -37.38 7.80
C SER A 10 6.89 -36.94 6.34
N MET A 11 5.70 -37.03 5.75
CA MET A 11 5.37 -36.24 4.56
C MET A 11 5.33 -34.78 5.01
N ILE A 12 6.47 -34.11 4.94
CA ILE A 12 6.52 -32.65 4.90
C ILE A 12 5.88 -32.27 3.57
N VAL A 13 4.57 -31.98 3.61
CA VAL A 13 3.89 -31.27 2.53
C VAL A 13 4.50 -29.87 2.52
N PHE A 14 5.57 -29.71 1.73
CA PHE A 14 6.09 -28.41 1.32
C PHE A 14 5.00 -27.76 0.46
N LEU A 15 4.03 -27.09 1.11
CA LEU A 15 3.21 -26.12 0.42
C LEU A 15 4.15 -24.99 -0.01
N PRO A 16 4.24 -24.65 -1.30
CA PRO A 16 4.99 -23.49 -1.73
C PRO A 16 4.26 -22.24 -1.23
N PHE A 17 4.78 -21.61 -0.17
CA PHE A 17 4.30 -20.33 0.38
C PHE A 17 4.49 -19.12 -0.58
N ASN A 18 4.83 -19.37 -1.85
CA ASN A 18 5.15 -18.32 -2.81
C ASN A 18 3.94 -17.99 -3.70
N SER A 19 2.83 -17.50 -3.13
CA SER A 19 1.73 -16.95 -3.96
C SER A 19 0.79 -15.95 -3.28
N MET A 20 0.79 -15.79 -1.95
CA MET A 20 -0.22 -14.93 -1.31
C MET A 20 -0.05 -13.42 -1.61
N ALA A 21 1.16 -12.98 -1.98
CA ALA A 21 1.40 -11.57 -2.30
C ALA A 21 0.75 -11.14 -3.64
N ALA A 22 0.73 -12.02 -4.65
CA ALA A 22 0.21 -11.70 -5.98
C ALA A 22 -1.34 -11.69 -6.04
N ILE A 23 -2.01 -12.46 -5.17
CA ILE A 23 -3.48 -12.54 -5.14
C ILE A 23 -4.09 -11.31 -4.44
N MET A 24 -3.39 -10.70 -3.49
CA MET A 24 -3.90 -9.52 -2.77
C MET A 24 -3.79 -8.22 -3.58
N ALA A 25 -2.87 -8.14 -4.55
CA ALA A 25 -2.59 -6.94 -5.33
C ALA A 25 -3.73 -6.44 -6.23
N ASN A 26 -4.66 -7.33 -6.60
CA ASN A 26 -5.78 -7.05 -7.50
C ASN A 26 -7.14 -7.09 -6.78
N ASN A 27 -7.16 -6.98 -5.45
CA ASN A 27 -8.42 -6.99 -4.70
C ASN A 27 -8.98 -5.56 -4.58
N PRO A 28 -10.10 -5.23 -5.27
CA PRO A 28 -10.72 -3.90 -5.18
C PRO A 28 -11.18 -3.56 -3.75
N GLU A 29 -11.56 -4.55 -2.95
CA GLU A 29 -11.94 -4.35 -1.55
C GLU A 29 -10.74 -3.91 -0.70
N LEU A 30 -9.58 -4.55 -0.91
CA LEU A 30 -8.34 -4.15 -0.24
C LEU A 30 -7.93 -2.73 -0.63
N ASN A 31 -7.98 -2.42 -1.93
CA ASN A 31 -7.64 -1.09 -2.43
C ASN A 31 -8.54 0.00 -1.83
N ALA A 32 -9.85 -0.26 -1.73
CA ALA A 32 -10.79 0.66 -1.10
C ALA A 32 -10.54 0.79 0.42
N ALA A 33 -10.24 -0.32 1.10
CA ALA A 33 -9.90 -0.31 2.52
C ALA A 33 -8.64 0.51 2.81
N VAL A 34 -7.59 0.36 1.99
CA VAL A 34 -6.35 1.14 2.12
C VAL A 34 -6.62 2.63 1.88
N LEU A 35 -7.38 2.99 0.84
CA LEU A 35 -7.77 4.39 0.63
C LEU A 35 -8.49 4.96 1.87
N ASN A 36 -9.49 4.25 2.38
CA ASN A 36 -10.25 4.70 3.54
C ASN A 36 -9.36 4.88 4.78
N ALA A 37 -8.45 3.94 5.03
CA ALA A 37 -7.50 4.02 6.13
C ALA A 37 -6.58 5.24 5.99
N VAL A 38 -6.00 5.45 4.80
CA VAL A 38 -5.14 6.60 4.54
C VAL A 38 -5.89 7.92 4.71
N VAL A 39 -7.12 8.03 4.20
CA VAL A 39 -7.94 9.23 4.35
C VAL A 39 -8.29 9.48 5.82
N GLN A 40 -8.57 8.44 6.60
CA GLN A 40 -8.84 8.57 8.02
C GLN A 40 -7.61 9.09 8.78
N VAL A 41 -6.42 8.56 8.48
CA VAL A 41 -5.17 9.05 9.07
C VAL A 41 -4.91 10.51 8.67
N MET A 42 -5.11 10.86 7.41
CA MET A 42 -4.97 12.25 6.96
C MET A 42 -5.93 13.19 7.69
N LYS A 43 -7.17 12.78 7.93
CA LYS A 43 -8.15 13.55 8.72
C LYS A 43 -7.74 13.70 10.18
N GLU A 44 -7.24 12.64 10.81
CA GLU A 44 -6.69 12.70 12.17
C GLU A 44 -5.55 13.73 12.25
N CYS A 45 -4.57 13.66 11.32
CA CYS A 45 -3.46 14.60 11.29
C CYS A 45 -3.89 16.06 10.98
N TYR A 46 -4.83 16.25 10.06
CA TYR A 46 -5.24 17.60 9.61
C TYR A 46 -6.32 18.23 10.48
N GLU A 47 -7.40 17.51 10.75
CA GLU A 47 -8.60 18.05 11.42
C GLU A 47 -8.51 17.97 12.95
N VAL A 48 -7.85 16.95 13.50
CA VAL A 48 -7.72 16.76 14.96
C VAL A 48 -6.42 17.36 15.47
N ARG A 49 -5.30 17.09 14.79
CA ARG A 49 -3.97 17.57 15.19
C ARG A 49 -3.56 18.90 14.56
N HIS A 50 -4.39 19.44 13.66
CA HIS A 50 -4.18 20.74 13.00
C HIS A 50 -2.83 20.88 12.28
N LEU A 51 -2.31 19.79 11.72
CA LEU A 51 -1.05 19.78 10.98
C LEU A 51 -1.27 20.07 9.50
N SER A 52 -0.34 20.76 8.87
CA SER A 52 -0.40 21.16 7.46
C SER A 52 0.94 20.97 6.74
N GLY A 53 0.95 21.12 5.41
CA GLY A 53 2.13 20.96 4.56
C GLY A 53 2.94 19.70 4.85
N THR A 54 4.24 19.89 5.09
CA THR A 54 5.19 18.80 5.40
C THR A 54 4.88 18.08 6.71
N HIS A 55 4.31 18.76 7.70
CA HIS A 55 3.95 18.12 8.98
C HIS A 55 2.76 17.17 8.83
N LEU A 56 1.80 17.49 7.96
CA LEU A 56 0.70 16.57 7.62
C LEU A 56 1.23 15.31 6.94
N ALA A 57 2.09 15.47 5.93
CA ALA A 57 2.69 14.35 5.21
C ALA A 57 3.49 13.44 6.17
N LYS A 58 4.31 14.05 7.04
CA LYS A 58 5.08 13.31 8.05
C LYS A 58 4.17 12.56 9.02
N CYS A 59 3.17 13.23 9.60
CA CYS A 59 2.22 12.59 10.52
C CYS A 59 1.51 11.39 9.87
N THR A 60 1.10 11.54 8.60
CA THR A 60 0.44 10.47 7.87
C THR A 60 1.36 9.26 7.70
N LEU A 61 2.61 9.49 7.28
CA LEU A 61 3.60 8.43 7.13
C LEU A 61 3.98 7.78 8.46
N ASP A 62 4.18 8.57 9.52
CA ASP A 62 4.54 8.08 10.84
C ASP A 62 3.46 7.14 11.38
N ILE A 63 2.18 7.46 11.21
CA ILE A 63 1.06 6.58 11.60
C ILE A 63 1.01 5.33 10.72
N MET A 64 1.20 5.46 9.41
CA MET A 64 1.20 4.31 8.50
C MET A 64 2.36 3.34 8.73
N HIS A 65 3.47 3.81 9.31
CA HIS A 65 4.61 2.97 9.68
C HIS A 65 4.49 2.36 11.09
N GLN A 66 3.47 2.72 11.87
CA GLN A 66 3.22 2.05 13.15
C GLN A 66 2.83 0.59 12.92
N SER A 67 3.24 -0.29 13.84
CA SER A 67 2.97 -1.73 13.77
C SER A 67 1.48 -2.09 13.74
N GLU A 68 0.62 -1.17 14.18
CA GLU A 68 -0.84 -1.31 14.20
C GLU A 68 -1.47 -1.06 12.82
N PHE A 69 -0.76 -0.37 11.92
CA PHE A 69 -1.23 -0.13 10.56
C PHE A 69 -0.89 -1.32 9.67
N TYR A 70 -1.85 -2.24 9.52
CA TYR A 70 -1.69 -3.42 8.66
C TYR A 70 -1.63 -3.03 7.18
N ASN A 71 -0.47 -3.19 6.55
CA ASN A 71 -0.19 -2.85 5.14
C ASN A 71 0.24 -4.08 4.32
N PRO A 72 -0.65 -5.05 4.06
CA PRO A 72 -0.30 -6.34 3.44
C PRO A 72 0.18 -6.25 1.99
N GLY A 73 -0.08 -5.11 1.32
CA GLY A 73 0.32 -4.87 -0.06
C GLY A 73 1.54 -3.97 -0.21
N ASN A 74 2.22 -3.58 0.88
CA ASN A 74 3.32 -2.61 0.85
C ASN A 74 2.95 -1.31 0.11
N TYR A 75 1.74 -0.80 0.38
CA TYR A 75 1.27 0.45 -0.19
C TYR A 75 2.13 1.62 0.32
N ARG A 76 2.51 2.49 -0.60
CA ARG A 76 3.22 3.74 -0.38
C ARG A 76 2.26 4.88 -0.62
N VAL A 77 2.39 5.94 0.17
CA VAL A 77 1.52 7.12 0.11
C VAL A 77 2.36 8.36 -0.15
N PHE A 78 1.90 9.16 -1.10
CA PHE A 78 2.52 10.43 -1.47
C PHE A 78 1.45 11.51 -1.46
N LEU A 79 1.77 12.66 -0.87
CA LEU A 79 0.93 13.85 -0.87
C LEU A 79 1.74 14.99 -1.48
N THR A 80 1.26 15.57 -2.58
CA THR A 80 1.95 16.64 -3.30
C THR A 80 1.03 17.83 -3.49
N GLY A 81 1.55 19.04 -3.31
CA GLY A 81 0.79 20.29 -3.43
C GLY A 81 0.64 21.00 -2.10
N ASP A 82 -0.27 21.97 -2.06
CA ASP A 82 -0.42 22.88 -0.93
C ASP A 82 -1.47 22.36 0.05
N VAL A 83 -1.10 22.34 1.33
CA VAL A 83 -2.02 22.09 2.44
C VAL A 83 -1.73 23.12 3.54
N PRO A 84 -2.70 23.97 3.92
CA PRO A 84 -4.06 24.07 3.39
C PRO A 84 -4.09 24.52 1.91
N GLY A 85 -5.06 24.04 1.14
CA GLY A 85 -5.15 24.24 -0.30
C GLY A 85 -5.56 22.97 -1.07
N ASN A 86 -5.14 22.90 -2.33
CA ASN A 86 -5.36 21.73 -3.17
C ASN A 86 -4.08 20.91 -3.28
N SER A 87 -4.22 19.61 -3.07
CA SER A 87 -3.15 18.63 -3.16
C SER A 87 -3.60 17.38 -3.92
N THR A 88 -2.63 16.56 -4.28
CA THR A 88 -2.83 15.28 -4.93
C THR A 88 -2.34 14.18 -4.00
N LEU A 89 -3.22 13.21 -3.72
CA LEU A 89 -2.89 11.99 -2.99
C LEU A 89 -2.61 10.88 -4.00
N VAL A 90 -1.46 10.24 -3.88
CA VAL A 90 -1.12 9.04 -4.65
C VAL A 90 -0.89 7.88 -3.69
N ILE A 91 -1.57 6.77 -3.92
CA ILE A 91 -1.40 5.51 -3.19
C ILE A 91 -0.97 4.46 -4.21
N SER A 92 0.16 3.79 -3.98
CA SER A 92 0.69 2.81 -4.92
C SER A 92 1.30 1.60 -4.24
N ASN A 93 1.25 0.42 -4.85
CA ASN A 93 1.96 -0.76 -4.36
C ASN A 93 2.97 -1.32 -5.36
N GLU A 94 3.79 -2.26 -4.91
CA GLU A 94 4.85 -2.90 -5.72
C GLU A 94 4.29 -3.79 -6.83
N SER A 95 3.00 -4.13 -6.77
CA SER A 95 2.30 -4.90 -7.81
C SER A 95 1.73 -4.03 -8.92
N GLY A 96 2.04 -2.74 -8.93
CA GLY A 96 1.69 -1.81 -10.01
C GLY A 96 0.30 -1.18 -9.89
N TYR A 97 -0.41 -1.38 -8.77
CA TYR A 97 -1.60 -0.58 -8.47
C TYR A 97 -1.18 0.86 -8.18
N VAL A 98 -1.85 1.82 -8.80
CA VAL A 98 -1.69 3.25 -8.55
C VAL A 98 -3.07 3.89 -8.48
N LEU A 99 -3.37 4.52 -7.35
CA LEU A 99 -4.56 5.34 -7.13
C LEU A 99 -4.14 6.79 -6.97
N THR A 100 -4.75 7.68 -7.75
CA THR A 100 -4.52 9.13 -7.65
C THR A 100 -5.84 9.80 -7.33
N CYS A 101 -5.89 10.62 -6.27
CA CYS A 101 -7.07 11.36 -5.85
C CYS A 101 -6.75 12.85 -5.71
N ALA A 102 -7.73 13.70 -6.01
CA ALA A 102 -7.68 15.10 -5.63
C ALA A 102 -8.01 15.25 -4.15
N VAL A 103 -7.27 16.11 -3.46
CA VAL A 103 -7.47 16.43 -2.05
C VAL A 103 -7.63 17.94 -1.90
N SER A 104 -8.67 18.37 -1.20
CA SER A 104 -8.88 19.76 -0.80
C SER A 104 -8.85 19.85 0.71
N ALA A 105 -7.91 20.62 1.24
CA ALA A 105 -7.70 20.83 2.67
C ALA A 105 -7.93 22.30 2.99
N ASN A 106 -9.21 22.66 3.20
CA ASN A 106 -9.61 24.00 3.65
C ASN A 106 -10.02 23.91 5.12
N GLN A 107 -11.28 24.16 5.48
CA GLN A 107 -11.76 23.91 6.84
C GLN A 107 -11.80 22.42 7.21
N LYS A 108 -12.00 21.54 6.22
CA LYS A 108 -12.00 20.08 6.36
C LYS A 108 -11.29 19.44 5.19
N LEU A 109 -10.78 18.24 5.41
CA LEU A 109 -10.12 17.46 4.38
C LEU A 109 -11.16 16.70 3.56
N ARG A 110 -11.16 16.95 2.25
CA ARG A 110 -12.04 16.29 1.29
C ARG A 110 -11.20 15.58 0.24
N VAL A 111 -11.57 14.34 -0.05
CA VAL A 111 -10.96 13.53 -1.12
C VAL A 111 -12.01 13.30 -2.20
N SER A 112 -11.63 13.55 -3.45
CA SER A 112 -12.51 13.43 -4.61
C SER A 112 -11.73 13.01 -5.84
N ASN A 113 -12.45 12.73 -6.94
CA ASN A 113 -11.89 12.48 -8.26
C ASN A 113 -10.75 11.44 -8.24
N CYS A 114 -11.00 10.31 -7.58
CA CYS A 114 -10.05 9.21 -7.49
C CYS A 114 -10.05 8.40 -8.78
N ILE A 115 -8.86 8.21 -9.35
CA ILE A 115 -8.63 7.41 -10.55
C ILE A 115 -7.63 6.31 -10.19
N SER A 116 -8.03 5.05 -10.36
CA SER A 116 -7.16 3.90 -10.21
C SER A 116 -6.66 3.40 -11.55
N ASN A 117 -5.39 3.02 -11.60
CA ASN A 117 -4.77 2.35 -12.73
C ASN A 117 -4.03 1.12 -12.20
N GLN A 118 -4.15 0.00 -12.91
CA GLN A 118 -3.30 -1.17 -12.69
C GLN A 118 -2.25 -1.18 -13.81
N LYS A 119 -1.01 -0.80 -13.51
CA LYS A 119 0.09 -1.15 -14.41
C LYS A 119 0.38 -2.62 -14.16
N TYR A 120 0.09 -3.49 -15.13
CA TYR A 120 0.56 -4.87 -15.07
C TYR A 120 2.08 -4.88 -14.82
N PRO A 121 2.62 -5.83 -14.03
CA PRO A 121 4.07 -6.00 -13.97
C PRO A 121 4.60 -6.13 -15.40
N LEU A 122 5.68 -5.42 -15.70
CA LEU A 122 6.33 -5.48 -17.01
C LEU A 122 6.56 -6.96 -17.36
N THR A 123 6.01 -7.42 -18.48
CA THR A 123 6.24 -8.80 -18.93
C THR A 123 7.73 -8.98 -19.22
N LYS A 124 8.26 -10.20 -19.03
CA LYS A 124 9.65 -10.51 -19.45
C LYS A 124 9.82 -10.13 -20.93
N GLY A 125 10.53 -9.03 -21.18
CA GLY A 125 10.63 -8.39 -22.51
C GLY A 125 10.31 -6.89 -22.54
N GLN A 126 9.69 -6.34 -21.50
CA GLN A 126 9.49 -4.89 -21.31
C GLN A 126 10.47 -4.28 -20.29
N GLU A 127 11.38 -5.08 -19.74
CA GLU A 127 12.52 -4.59 -18.96
C GLU A 127 13.40 -3.77 -19.91
N LEU A 128 13.45 -2.45 -19.69
CA LEU A 128 14.37 -1.58 -20.41
C LEU A 128 15.79 -2.05 -20.10
N SER A 129 16.50 -2.55 -21.11
CA SER A 129 17.92 -2.88 -21.00
C SER A 129 18.68 -1.60 -20.68
N ILE A 130 19.06 -1.45 -19.41
CA ILE A 130 20.01 -0.42 -18.99
C ILE A 130 21.41 -0.99 -19.27
N THR A 131 21.77 -1.09 -20.54
CA THR A 131 23.17 -1.33 -20.90
C THR A 131 23.89 0.01 -20.75
N PRO A 132 24.81 0.18 -19.79
CA PRO A 132 25.58 1.42 -19.69
C PRO A 132 26.46 1.58 -20.95
N PRO A 133 26.70 2.82 -21.43
CA PRO A 133 27.63 3.08 -22.53
C PRO A 133 29.08 2.76 -22.17
#